data_AF-A0A352DU25-F1
#
_entry.id   AF-A0A352DU25-F1
#
_cell.length_a   1.000
_cell.length_b   1.000
_cell.length_c   1.000
_cell.angle_alpha   90.00
_cell.angle_beta   90.00
_cell.angle_gamma   90.00
#
_symmetry.space_group_name_H-M   'P 1'
#
loop_
_entity.id
_entity.type
_entity.pdbx_description
1 polymer ?
#
loop_
_entity_poly.entity_id
_entity_poly.type
_entity_poly.pdbx_seq_one_letter_code
_entity_poly.pdbx_strand_id
1 'polypeptide(L)' 'MTDRPRIHFVTGRLAEHALRQVLDRLGPRAGFEHTVQVLNITVAALMTTPWIARRLEVPAGTTRVLIPGACRGSLDVFR' A
#
# COMPACT_ATOMS: atom_id res chain seq x y z
N MET A 1 24.98 4.89 6.29
CA MET A 1 23.75 4.08 6.28
C MET A 1 22.87 4.60 5.17
N THR A 2 22.80 3.93 4.02
CA THR A 2 21.80 4.26 2.99
C THR A 2 20.44 3.86 3.54
N ASP A 3 19.69 4.83 4.06
CA ASP A 3 18.34 4.61 4.54
C ASP A 3 17.48 4.21 3.33
N ARG A 4 17.11 2.93 3.24
CA ARG A 4 16.30 2.44 2.13
C ARG A 4 14.87 2.88 2.38
N PRO A 5 14.19 3.50 1.40
CA PRO A 5 12.81 3.90 1.58
C PRO A 5 11.95 2.67 1.91
N ARG A 6 11.11 2.79 2.93
CA ARG A 6 10.09 1.79 3.25
C ARG A 6 8.74 2.24 2.69
N ILE A 7 8.18 1.46 1.78
CA ILE A 7 6.91 1.75 1.11
C ILE A 7 5.83 0.81 1.65
N HIS A 8 4.72 1.38 2.11
CA HIS A 8 3.57 0.64 2.60
C HIS A 8 2.49 0.54 1.52
N PHE A 9 2.23 -0.67 1.04
CA PHE A 9 1.27 -0.93 -0.04
C PHE A 9 -0.09 -1.34 0.54
N VAL A 10 -1.16 -0.74 0.02
CA VAL A 10 -2.53 -1.04 0.41
C VAL A 10 -3.24 -1.77 -0.72
N THR A 11 -3.87 -2.91 -0.41
CA THR A 11 -4.56 -3.73 -1.40
C THR A 11 -5.80 -4.42 -0.84
N GLY A 12 -6.56 -5.09 -1.71
CA GLY A 12 -7.63 -6.01 -1.35
C GLY A 12 -7.20 -7.48 -1.51
N ARG A 13 -8.06 -8.41 -1.08
CA ARG A 13 -7.73 -9.85 -1.03
C ARG A 13 -7.37 -10.45 -2.39
N LEU A 14 -7.98 -9.98 -3.48
CA LEU A 14 -7.76 -10.53 -4.82
C LEU A 14 -6.29 -10.40 -5.27
N ALA A 15 -5.65 -9.28 -4.94
CA ALA A 15 -4.31 -8.97 -5.43
C ALA A 15 -3.20 -9.26 -4.40
N GLU A 16 -3.53 -9.66 -3.17
CA GLU A 16 -2.53 -9.86 -2.11
C GLU A 16 -1.38 -10.77 -2.55
N HIS A 17 -1.69 -11.99 -2.97
CA HIS A 17 -0.66 -12.99 -3.25
C HIS A 17 0.26 -12.56 -4.39
N ALA A 18 -0.32 -12.10 -5.51
CA ALA A 18 0.43 -11.63 -6.66
C ALA A 18 1.26 -10.39 -6.33
N LEU A 19 0.72 -9.45 -5.54
CA LEU A 19 1.43 -8.24 -5.15
C LEU A 19 2.66 -8.57 -4.29
N ARG A 20 2.52 -9.44 -3.28
CA ARG A 20 3.65 -9.86 -2.43
C ARG A 20 4.77 -10.48 -3.28
N GLN A 21 4.43 -11.42 -4.17
CA GLN A 21 5.41 -12.05 -5.06
C GLN A 21 6.17 -11.06 -5.94
N VAL A 22 5.47 -10.04 -6.46
CA VAL A 22 6.10 -8.98 -7.26
C VAL A 22 7.03 -8.13 -6.39
N LEU A 23 6.58 -7.72 -5.19
CA LEU A 23 7.35 -6.86 -4.31
C LEU A 23 8.60 -7.56 -3.72
N ASP A 24 8.50 -8.85 -3.41
CA ASP A 24 9.64 -9.67 -2.96
C ASP A 24 10.76 -9.72 -4.01
N ARG A 25 10.39 -9.74 -5.30
CA ARG A 25 11.34 -9.73 -6.41
C ARG A 25 11.83 -8.32 -6.76
N LEU A 26 10.94 -7.33 -6.68
CA LEU A 26 11.19 -5.96 -7.11
C LEU A 26 11.93 -5.14 -6.06
N GLY A 27 11.54 -5.22 -4.80
CA GLY A 27 12.09 -4.42 -3.69
C GLY A 27 13.62 -4.45 -3.62
N PRO A 28 14.27 -5.63 -3.61
CA PRO A 28 15.73 -5.73 -3.61
C PRO A 28 16.39 -5.10 -4.84
N ARG A 29 15.77 -5.24 -6.02
CA ARG A 29 16.30 -4.72 -7.30
C ARG A 29 16.15 -3.20 -7.42
N ALA A 30 15.05 -2.66 -6.88
CA ALA A 30 14.73 -1.25 -6.91
C ALA A 30 15.24 -0.49 -5.67
N GLY A 31 15.75 -1.19 -4.66
CA GLY A 31 16.39 -0.59 -3.48
C GLY A 31 15.42 -0.09 -2.41
N PHE A 32 14.24 -0.70 -2.26
CA PHE A 32 13.26 -0.34 -1.22
C PHE A 32 12.85 -1.53 -0.34
N GLU A 33 12.44 -1.23 0.88
CA GLU A 33 11.74 -2.17 1.76
C GLU A 33 10.23 -1.98 1.62
N HIS A 34 9.45 -3.03 1.89
CA HIS A 34 8.00 -2.94 1.74
C HIS A 34 7.22 -3.63 2.85
N THR A 35 6.01 -3.16 3.04
CA THR A 35 4.97 -3.82 3.83
C THR A 35 3.67 -3.83 3.03
N VAL A 36 2.76 -4.77 3.30
CA VAL A 36 1.47 -4.88 2.61
C VAL A 36 0.36 -4.96 3.63
N GLN A 37 -0.58 -4.01 3.59
CA GLN A 37 -1.84 -4.06 4.32
C GLN A 37 -2.97 -4.50 3.38
N VAL A 38 -3.67 -5.56 3.80
CA VAL A 38 -4.82 -6.09 3.06
C VAL A 38 -6.07 -5.67 3.79
N LEU A 39 -6.84 -4.79 3.17
CA LEU A 39 -8.10 -4.36 3.72
C LEU A 39 -9.17 -5.41 3.42
N ASN A 40 -10.17 -5.54 4.31
CA ASN A 40 -11.22 -6.55 4.21
C ASN A 40 -12.23 -6.26 3.08
N ILE A 41 -11.77 -6.38 1.83
CA ILE A 41 -12.53 -6.24 0.59
C ILE A 41 -11.84 -7.09 -0.49
N THR A 42 -12.60 -7.58 -1.47
CA THR A 42 -12.04 -8.42 -2.55
C THR A 42 -11.22 -7.58 -3.53
N VAL A 43 -11.78 -6.50 -4.10
CA VAL A 43 -11.15 -5.71 -5.17
C VAL A 43 -10.83 -4.30 -4.70
N ALA A 44 -9.56 -3.92 -4.79
CA ALA A 44 -9.06 -2.64 -4.29
C ALA A 44 -9.55 -1.43 -5.09
N ALA A 45 -9.86 -1.60 -6.38
CA ALA A 45 -10.42 -0.56 -7.24
C ALA A 45 -11.81 -0.06 -6.80
N LEU A 46 -12.50 -0.79 -5.91
CA LEU A 46 -13.80 -0.37 -5.39
C LEU A 46 -13.69 0.50 -4.13
N MET A 47 -12.49 0.70 -3.61
CA MET A 47 -12.25 1.49 -2.40
C MET A 47 -12.34 3.00 -2.67
N THR A 48 -12.89 3.74 -1.72
CA THR A 48 -12.85 5.22 -1.70
C THR A 48 -11.72 5.71 -0.80
N THR A 49 -11.17 6.89 -1.07
CA THR A 49 -10.10 7.46 -0.24
C THR A 49 -10.51 7.62 1.23
N PRO A 50 -11.74 8.05 1.61
CA PRO A 50 -12.13 8.13 3.03
C PRO A 50 -12.24 6.75 3.69
N TRP A 51 -12.66 5.72 2.94
CA TRP A 51 -12.78 4.37 3.47
C TRP A 51 -11.42 3.76 3.80
N ILE A 52 -10.41 4.03 2.95
CA ILE A 52 -9.02 3.65 3.17
C ILE A 52 -8.44 4.41 4.35
N ALA A 53 -8.58 5.75 4.39
CA ALA A 53 -8.02 6.59 5.45
C ALA A 53 -8.44 6.11 6.86
N ARG A 54 -9.70 5.72 7.02
CA ARG A 54 -10.23 5.19 8.29
C ARG A 54 -9.68 3.83 8.73
N ARG A 55 -9.02 3.09 7.83
CA ARG A 55 -8.54 1.71 8.05
C ARG A 55 -7.05 1.56 7.85
N LEU A 56 -6.38 2.60 7.38
CA LEU A 56 -4.96 2.59 7.08
C LEU A 56 -4.18 2.53 8.39
N GLU A 57 -3.29 1.54 8.50
CA GLU A 57 -2.39 1.38 9.63
C GLU A 57 -0.96 1.50 9.11
N VAL A 58 -0.34 2.66 9.30
CA VAL A 58 0.99 2.95 8.75
C VAL A 58 2.07 2.40 9.69
N PRO A 59 2.87 1.40 9.28
CA PRO A 59 3.94 0.88 10.13
C PRO A 59 5.03 1.92 10.38
N ALA A 60 5.69 1.83 11.54
CA ALA A 60 6.81 2.71 11.88
C ALA A 60 7.93 2.64 10.83
N GLY A 61 8.51 3.81 10.53
CA GLY A 61 9.55 3.97 9.51
C GLY A 61 9.04 3.98 8.07
N THR A 62 7.72 3.92 7.84
CA THR A 62 7.16 4.09 6.50
C THR A 62 7.47 5.48 5.97
N THR A 63 8.11 5.54 4.81
CA THR A 63 8.45 6.78 4.11
C THR A 63 7.38 7.18 3.10
N ARG A 64 6.64 6.20 2.56
CA ARG A 64 5.60 6.40 1.54
C ARG A 64 4.49 5.37 1.69
N VAL A 65 3.25 5.76 1.40
CA VAL A 65 2.10 4.86 1.29
C VAL A 65 1.65 4.82 -0.17
N LEU A 66 1.42 3.63 -0.71
CA LEU A 66 0.86 3.42 -2.04
C LEU A 66 -0.55 2.83 -1.91
N ILE A 67 -1.55 3.59 -2.36
CA ILE A 67 -2.96 3.15 -2.41
C ILE A 67 -3.35 2.74 -3.84
N PRO A 68 -4.44 1.96 -4.03
CA PRO A 68 -4.90 1.54 -5.35
C PRO A 68 -5.18 2.69 -6.32
N GLY A 69 -4.81 2.53 -7.60
CA GLY A 69 -4.92 3.62 -8.59
C GLY A 69 -6.35 4.06 -8.96
N ALA A 70 -7.34 3.16 -8.83
CA ALA A 70 -8.75 3.48 -9.09
C ALA A 70 -9.50 3.99 -7.84
N CYS A 71 -8.76 4.44 -6.82
CA CYS A 71 -9.37 5.06 -5.64
C CYS A 71 -10.20 6.28 -6.03
N ARG A 72 -11.44 6.32 -5.53
CA ARG A 72 -12.36 7.45 -5.72
C ARG A 72 -12.35 8.39 -4.53
N GLY A 73 -12.18 9.69 -4.75
CA GLY A 73 -12.26 10.75 -3.73
C GLY A 73 -11.00 11.61 -3.61
N SER A 74 -11.04 12.65 -2.77
CA SER A 74 -9.89 13.53 -2.51
C SER A 74 -8.81 12.83 -1.69
N LEU A 75 -7.54 13.15 -1.94
CA LEU A 75 -6.41 12.70 -1.12
C LEU A 75 -6.25 13.52 0.17
N ASP A 76 -6.95 14.64 0.32
CA ASP A 76 -6.90 15.48 1.54
C ASP A 76 -7.31 14.73 2.80
N VAL A 77 -8.01 13.60 2.65
CA VAL A 77 -8.42 12.71 3.74
C VAL A 77 -7.26 11.94 4.39
N PHE A 78 -6.07 11.98 3.80
CA PHE A 78 -4.84 11.36 4.32
C PHE A 78 -3.87 12.37 4.96
N ARG A 79 -4.33 13.60 5.22
CA ARG A 79 -3.56 14.60 5.96
C ARG A 79 -3.40 14.25 7.43
#